data_AF-A0A9J5YRX4-F1
#
_entry.id   AF-A0A9J5YRX4-F1
#
_cell.length_a   1.000
_cell.length_b   1.000
_cell.length_c   1.000
_cell.angle_alpha   90.00
_cell.angle_beta   90.00
_cell.angle_gamma   90.00
#
_symmetry.space_group_name_H-M   'P 1'
#
loop_
_entity.id
_entity.type
_entity.pdbx_description
1 polymer ?
#
loop_
_entity_poly.entity_id
_entity_poly.type
_entity_poly.pdbx_seq_one_letter_code
_entity_poly.pdbx_strand_id
1 'polypeptide(L)'
;MEYILRTLTKKEEVDSIIRDTIDKVLVLRLGRSSDPLCLQLDDILYKSVREVSKFATVSLVDIDSEDVRVYVKYFDITLIPSTIFFFNAHHMKMDSGSADHTKWVGAFQRKQDFIDVVEPHSVLPKTERKLANSRDNFAMAAALRLSCLCFLQLLIVIVLFINSSADNSIEEAEQFQSLSNSTMANRLSGNDELRHEHAVDDPEAIASMVDMSIRNSTERRKLGFFSCTTGNPIDDCWRCDRHWQRNRRRLADCSIGFGRNAIGGRDGRFYVVTDSGDDDPVNPRPGTLRHAVIQDEPLWIVFKRDMHITLKQELIMNSFKTIDARGVNVHIANGACITIQFVTNIIIHGLHIHDCKPTGNAMVRSSPSHYGWRTMADGDAISIFGSSHIWVDHNSLSNCADGLIDAIMGSTAITISNNYFTHHNEVILLGHSDSYVRDKVMQVTIAFNHFGEGLIQRMPRCRHGYFHVVNNDYTHWEMYAIGGSAAPTINSQGNRYLAPVNPFAKEVTKRVEPWEGSWKQWNWRSVGDLLLNGAYFTASGRAAPGSYARASSLAAKSSSMIGMITSNAGALS
;
A
#
# COMPACT_ATOMS: atom_id res chain seq x y z
N MET A 1 9.44 48.63 5.37
CA MET A 1 9.54 47.73 4.21
C MET A 1 8.23 46.99 4.10
N GLU A 2 7.43 47.32 3.09
CA GLU A 2 6.19 46.61 2.77
C GLU A 2 6.53 45.16 2.42
N TYR A 3 5.93 44.20 3.12
CA TYR A 3 6.13 42.77 2.85
C TYR A 3 5.25 42.34 1.66
N ILE A 4 5.57 42.80 0.45
CA ILE A 4 4.89 42.31 -0.74
C ILE A 4 5.16 40.80 -0.86
N LEU A 5 4.09 40.01 -0.95
CA LEU A 5 4.21 38.56 -1.14
C LEU A 5 4.90 38.30 -2.48
N ARG A 6 5.95 37.48 -2.47
CA ARG A 6 6.71 37.15 -3.68
C ARG A 6 5.86 36.27 -4.58
N THR A 7 5.61 36.71 -5.82
CA THR A 7 4.98 35.89 -6.86
C THR A 7 6.04 35.17 -7.68
N LEU A 8 5.90 33.86 -7.82
CA LEU A 8 6.79 32.98 -8.57
C LEU A 8 6.12 32.62 -9.89
N THR A 9 6.86 32.77 -10.98
CA THR A 9 6.35 32.50 -12.34
C THR A 9 7.20 31.49 -13.09
N LYS A 10 8.39 31.13 -12.59
CA LYS A 10 9.28 30.15 -13.23
C LYS A 10 9.39 28.88 -12.41
N LYS A 11 9.59 27.76 -13.10
CA LYS A 11 9.79 26.46 -12.46
C LYS A 11 10.98 26.48 -11.49
N GLU A 12 12.10 27.07 -11.91
CA GLU A 12 13.32 27.10 -11.11
C GLU A 12 13.14 27.88 -9.82
N GLU A 13 12.28 28.90 -9.82
CA GLU A 13 11.97 29.68 -8.62
C GLU A 13 11.15 28.88 -7.61
N VAL A 14 10.18 28.08 -8.10
CA VAL A 14 9.38 27.18 -7.27
C VAL A 14 10.26 26.04 -6.73
N ASP A 15 11.11 25.43 -7.56
CA ASP A 15 12.08 24.42 -7.13
C ASP A 15 13.06 24.97 -6.08
N SER A 16 13.56 26.19 -6.30
CA SER A 16 14.49 26.83 -5.35
C SER A 16 13.82 27.12 -4.03
N ILE A 17 12.63 27.71 -4.02
CA ILE A 17 11.99 28.08 -2.77
C ILE A 17 11.58 26.85 -1.94
N ILE A 18 11.16 25.75 -2.60
CA ILE A 18 10.86 24.47 -1.94
C ILE A 18 12.12 23.88 -1.30
N ARG A 19 13.23 23.88 -2.04
CA ARG A 19 14.51 23.32 -1.57
C ARG A 19 15.17 24.17 -0.49
N ASP A 20 15.12 25.49 -0.62
CA ASP A 20 15.91 26.40 0.21
C ASP A 20 15.16 26.83 1.48
N THR A 21 13.84 26.61 1.55
CA THR A 21 13.06 26.85 2.78
C THR A 21 13.16 25.66 3.73
N ILE A 22 14.14 25.74 4.64
CA ILE A 22 14.42 24.74 5.68
C ILE A 22 14.04 25.32 7.06
N ASP A 23 13.57 24.45 7.96
CA ASP A 23 13.12 24.73 9.33
C ASP A 23 11.96 25.73 9.44
N LYS A 24 11.23 25.94 8.33
CA LYS A 24 10.00 26.71 8.25
C LYS A 24 8.99 26.01 7.35
N VAL A 25 7.71 26.21 7.65
CA VAL A 25 6.62 25.82 6.75
C VAL A 25 6.61 26.76 5.55
N LEU A 26 6.93 26.26 4.37
CA LEU A 26 6.72 26.97 3.12
C LEU A 26 5.25 26.85 2.70
N VAL A 27 4.60 27.98 2.48
CA VAL A 27 3.23 28.11 2.01
C VAL A 27 3.26 28.62 0.58
N LEU A 28 2.79 27.79 -0.36
CA LEU A 28 2.63 28.15 -1.77
C LEU A 28 1.15 28.28 -2.10
N ARG A 29 0.70 29.50 -2.38
CA ARG A 29 -0.65 29.76 -2.87
C ARG A 29 -0.63 29.74 -4.40
N LEU A 30 -1.33 28.79 -5.01
CA LEU A 30 -1.51 28.65 -6.47
C LEU A 30 -2.86 29.27 -6.88
N GLY A 31 -2.82 30.24 -7.78
CA GLY A 31 -4.02 30.89 -8.29
C GLY A 31 -3.72 32.02 -9.27
N ARG A 32 -4.76 32.68 -9.79
CA ARG A 32 -4.61 33.82 -10.70
C ARG A 32 -4.66 35.15 -9.94
N SER A 33 -3.89 36.13 -10.38
CA SER A 33 -3.90 37.47 -9.79
C SER A 33 -5.19 38.26 -10.09
N SER A 34 -5.91 37.88 -11.14
CA SER A 34 -7.19 38.48 -11.54
C SER A 34 -8.43 37.86 -10.86
N ASP A 35 -8.27 36.75 -10.14
CA ASP A 35 -9.39 36.03 -9.51
C ASP A 35 -9.77 36.68 -8.17
N PRO A 36 -11.05 37.03 -7.94
CA PRO A 36 -11.48 37.71 -6.71
C PRO A 36 -11.22 36.94 -5.41
N LEU A 37 -11.34 35.60 -5.42
CA LEU A 37 -11.09 34.76 -4.24
C LEU A 37 -9.59 34.64 -3.96
N CYS A 38 -8.77 34.60 -5.00
CA CYS A 38 -7.32 34.67 -4.92
C CYS A 38 -6.86 36.00 -4.30
N LEU A 39 -7.47 37.13 -4.69
CA LEU A 39 -7.18 38.44 -4.09
C LEU A 39 -7.59 38.54 -2.62
N GLN A 40 -8.74 37.96 -2.25
CA GLN A 40 -9.18 37.88 -0.85
C GLN A 40 -8.18 37.09 0.00
N LEU A 41 -7.71 35.94 -0.50
CA LEU A 41 -6.72 35.12 0.19
C LEU A 41 -5.38 35.85 0.33
N ASP A 42 -4.93 36.57 -0.70
CA ASP A 42 -3.67 37.31 -0.65
C ASP A 42 -3.67 38.40 0.41
N ASP A 43 -4.78 39.11 0.60
CA ASP A 43 -4.92 40.10 1.67
C ASP A 43 -4.76 39.45 3.06
N ILE A 44 -5.32 38.25 3.26
CA ILE A 44 -5.16 37.47 4.50
C ILE A 44 -3.71 37.02 4.69
N LEU A 45 -3.08 36.46 3.65
CA LEU A 45 -1.70 36.01 3.70
C LEU A 45 -0.75 37.20 3.97
N TYR A 46 -0.99 38.33 3.32
CA TYR A 46 -0.23 39.57 3.50
C TYR A 46 -0.33 40.09 4.93
N LYS A 47 -1.53 40.12 5.51
CA LYS A 47 -1.74 40.53 6.91
C LYS A 47 -1.07 39.58 7.91
N SER A 48 -0.88 38.31 7.54
CA SER A 48 -0.35 37.25 8.41
C SER A 48 1.15 37.04 8.31
N VAL A 49 1.77 37.37 7.17
CA VAL A 49 3.16 37.02 6.85
C VAL A 49 4.16 37.45 7.93
N ARG A 50 3.93 38.60 8.57
CA ARG A 50 4.80 39.11 9.63
C ARG A 50 4.74 38.25 10.90
N GLU A 51 3.56 37.79 11.29
CA GLU A 51 3.34 37.00 12.50
C GLU A 51 3.88 35.59 12.34
N VAL A 52 3.71 35.00 11.16
CA VAL A 52 4.19 33.63 10.88
C VAL A 52 5.67 33.60 10.45
N SER A 53 6.30 34.75 10.15
CA SER A 53 7.66 34.83 9.58
C SER A 53 8.76 34.07 10.33
N LYS A 54 8.56 33.80 11.63
CA LYS A 54 9.51 33.01 12.45
C LYS A 54 9.48 31.52 12.11
N PHE A 55 8.35 30.98 11.67
CA PHE A 55 8.14 29.54 11.47
C PHE A 55 7.51 29.19 10.11
N ALA A 56 7.14 30.17 9.29
CA ALA A 56 6.64 29.97 7.94
C ALA A 56 7.17 31.01 6.95
N THR A 57 7.26 30.61 5.68
CA THR A 57 7.58 31.44 4.52
C THR A 57 6.41 31.36 3.55
N VAL A 58 5.88 32.49 3.07
CA VAL A 58 4.72 32.51 2.18
C VAL A 58 5.11 33.05 0.80
N SER A 59 4.64 32.40 -0.26
CA SER A 59 4.82 32.87 -1.65
C SER A 59 3.61 32.53 -2.51
N LEU A 60 3.38 33.35 -3.52
CA LEU A 60 2.31 33.20 -4.50
C LEU A 60 2.89 32.54 -5.75
N VAL A 61 2.08 31.74 -6.43
CA VAL A 61 2.44 31.01 -7.63
C VAL A 61 1.39 31.29 -8.70
N ASP A 62 1.81 31.91 -9.79
CA ASP A 62 0.93 32.24 -10.90
C ASP A 62 0.76 31.03 -11.82
N ILE A 63 -0.45 30.49 -11.85
CA ILE A 63 -0.78 29.28 -12.61
C ILE A 63 -0.91 29.53 -14.11
N ASP A 64 -1.06 30.79 -14.54
CA ASP A 64 -1.15 31.11 -15.96
C ASP A 64 0.23 31.08 -16.64
N SER A 65 1.32 31.07 -15.86
CA SER A 65 2.68 30.89 -16.37
C SER A 65 2.91 29.45 -16.86
N GLU A 66 3.41 29.31 -18.08
CA GLU A 66 3.61 28.00 -18.72
C GLU A 66 4.62 27.11 -17.98
N ASP A 67 5.68 27.69 -17.44
CA ASP A 67 6.75 26.96 -16.74
C ASP A 67 6.27 26.33 -15.43
N VAL A 68 5.22 26.91 -14.83
CA VAL A 68 4.64 26.47 -13.55
C VAL A 68 3.53 25.43 -13.76
N ARG A 69 3.03 25.24 -14.99
CA ARG A 69 1.99 24.23 -15.30
C ARG A 69 2.37 22.81 -14.90
N VAL A 70 3.67 22.51 -14.78
CA VAL A 70 4.13 21.24 -14.24
C VAL A 70 3.65 21.01 -12.81
N TYR A 71 3.65 22.04 -11.96
CA TYR A 71 3.15 21.95 -10.58
C TYR A 71 1.64 21.96 -10.50
N VAL A 72 0.97 22.69 -11.39
CA VAL A 72 -0.50 22.66 -11.53
C VAL A 72 -0.95 21.23 -11.83
N LYS A 73 -0.25 20.53 -12.73
CA LYS A 73 -0.51 19.12 -13.05
C LYS A 73 -0.09 18.17 -11.92
N TYR A 74 1.10 18.38 -11.35
CA TYR A 74 1.68 17.52 -10.33
C TYR A 74 0.83 17.49 -9.06
N PHE A 75 0.34 18.66 -8.62
CA PHE A 75 -0.51 18.80 -7.44
C PHE A 75 -2.00 18.73 -7.75
N ASP A 76 -2.37 18.42 -8.99
CA ASP A 76 -3.76 18.31 -9.45
C ASP A 76 -4.60 19.54 -9.06
N ILE A 77 -4.11 20.73 -9.43
CA ILE A 77 -4.78 22.00 -9.14
C ILE A 77 -5.92 22.21 -10.13
N THR A 78 -7.11 21.80 -9.71
CA THR A 78 -8.36 21.94 -10.47
C THR A 78 -9.20 23.13 -10.00
N LEU A 79 -9.05 23.53 -8.73
CA LEU A 79 -9.77 24.64 -8.08
C LEU A 79 -8.79 25.69 -7.56
N ILE A 80 -9.13 26.96 -7.71
CA ILE A 80 -8.29 28.09 -7.29
C ILE A 80 -9.09 29.05 -6.37
N PRO A 81 -8.43 29.69 -5.39
CA PRO A 81 -7.04 29.46 -4.98
C PRO A 81 -6.84 28.09 -4.32
N SER A 82 -5.66 27.50 -4.49
CA SER A 82 -5.22 26.29 -3.79
C SER A 82 -3.93 26.57 -3.05
N THR A 83 -3.84 26.24 -1.76
CA THR A 83 -2.65 26.48 -0.94
C THR A 83 -1.98 25.17 -0.57
N ILE A 84 -0.68 25.06 -0.86
CA ILE A 84 0.14 23.90 -0.59
C ILE A 84 1.17 24.24 0.48
N PHE A 85 1.46 23.28 1.34
CA PHE A 85 2.39 23.43 2.45
C PHE A 85 3.59 22.49 2.25
N PHE A 86 4.80 22.99 2.48
CA PHE A 86 6.01 22.18 2.54
C PHE A 86 6.75 22.43 3.85
N PHE A 87 7.43 21.42 4.35
CA PHE A 87 8.37 21.56 5.45
C PHE A 87 9.62 20.77 5.08
N ASN A 88 10.79 21.43 5.08
CA ASN A 88 12.07 20.82 4.69
C ASN A 88 12.00 20.13 3.33
N ALA A 89 11.49 20.84 2.31
CA ALA A 89 11.27 20.36 0.95
C ALA A 89 10.29 19.17 0.80
N HIS A 90 9.61 18.75 1.88
CA HIS A 90 8.57 17.74 1.83
C HIS A 90 7.19 18.37 1.77
N HIS A 91 6.40 17.94 0.78
CA HIS A 91 5.00 18.31 0.68
C HIS A 91 4.21 17.73 1.86
N MET A 92 3.57 18.61 2.61
CA MET A 92 2.81 18.28 3.80
C MET A 92 1.37 17.95 3.44
N LYS A 93 0.84 16.91 4.08
CA LYS A 93 -0.59 16.60 4.03
C LYS A 93 -1.28 17.20 5.24
N MET A 94 -2.45 17.78 5.02
CA MET A 94 -3.23 18.42 6.08
C MET A 94 -4.67 17.93 6.05
N ASP A 95 -5.21 17.64 7.23
CA ASP A 95 -6.61 17.28 7.39
C ASP A 95 -7.43 18.55 7.66
N SER A 96 -7.97 19.14 6.59
CA SER A 96 -8.83 20.33 6.63
C SER A 96 -10.32 20.01 6.56
N GLY A 97 -10.71 18.74 6.73
CA GLY A 97 -12.09 18.29 6.53
C GLY A 97 -12.57 18.30 5.07
N SER A 98 -11.66 18.57 4.12
CA SER A 98 -11.86 18.40 2.67
C SER A 98 -11.44 17.01 2.22
N ALA A 99 -12.03 16.50 1.14
CA ALA A 99 -11.63 15.21 0.55
C ALA A 99 -10.20 15.19 0.01
N ASP A 100 -9.63 16.38 -0.26
CA ASP A 100 -8.24 16.56 -0.64
C ASP A 100 -7.42 17.02 0.56
N HIS A 101 -6.43 16.19 0.95
CA HIS A 101 -5.54 16.45 2.08
C HIS A 101 -4.17 16.96 1.62
N THR A 102 -3.98 17.16 0.32
CA THR A 102 -2.71 17.59 -0.27
C THR A 102 -2.63 19.10 -0.44
N LYS A 103 -3.75 19.80 -0.33
CA LYS A 103 -3.86 21.23 -0.52
C LYS A 103 -5.10 21.77 0.19
N TRP A 104 -5.01 23.00 0.67
CA TRP A 104 -6.18 23.75 1.10
C TRP A 104 -6.84 24.39 -0.10
N VAL A 105 -8.08 24.01 -0.39
CA VAL A 105 -8.84 24.54 -1.52
C VAL A 105 -9.75 25.68 -1.03
N GLY A 106 -9.64 26.85 -1.67
CA GLY A 106 -10.39 28.05 -1.34
C GLY A 106 -9.63 29.05 -0.46
N ALA A 107 -10.32 30.08 0.00
CA ALA A 107 -9.76 31.14 0.83
C ALA A 107 -10.05 30.90 2.32
N PHE A 108 -9.15 31.35 3.20
CA PHE A 108 -9.44 31.44 4.63
C PHE A 108 -10.49 32.53 4.89
N GLN A 109 -11.30 32.36 5.93
CA GLN A 109 -12.31 33.37 6.28
C GLN A 109 -11.69 34.50 7.11
N ARG A 110 -10.76 34.15 8.01
CA ARG A 110 -10.05 35.09 8.88
C ARG A 110 -8.56 34.82 8.90
N LYS A 111 -7.82 35.84 9.28
CA LYS A 111 -6.37 35.79 9.54
C LYS A 111 -5.97 34.66 10.50
N GLN A 112 -6.71 34.51 11.60
CA GLN A 112 -6.40 33.51 12.62
C GLN A 112 -6.52 32.09 12.06
N ASP A 113 -7.49 31.83 11.18
CA ASP A 113 -7.71 30.49 10.60
C ASP A 113 -6.47 30.03 9.78
N PHE A 114 -5.79 30.96 9.11
CA PHE A 114 -4.52 30.67 8.42
C PHE A 114 -3.38 30.41 9.41
N ILE A 115 -3.26 31.24 10.45
CA ILE A 115 -2.20 31.11 11.46
C ILE A 115 -2.30 29.76 12.18
N ASP A 116 -3.51 29.38 12.59
CA ASP A 116 -3.77 28.10 13.27
C ASP A 116 -3.39 26.90 12.40
N VAL A 117 -3.48 27.03 11.07
CA VAL A 117 -3.10 26.00 10.11
C VAL A 117 -1.57 25.85 10.00
N VAL A 118 -0.82 26.94 10.11
CA VAL A 118 0.66 26.92 9.95
C VAL A 118 1.41 26.88 11.28
N GLU A 119 0.72 26.97 12.41
CA GLU A 119 1.34 26.97 13.75
C GLU A 119 1.88 25.57 14.13
N PRO A 120 3.05 25.45 14.79
CA PRO A 120 3.72 24.16 14.99
C PRO A 120 2.92 23.08 15.74
N HIS A 121 1.90 23.44 16.53
CA HIS A 121 1.11 22.49 17.32
C HIS A 121 0.07 21.71 16.50
N SER A 122 -0.39 22.24 15.37
CA SER A 122 -1.35 21.61 14.45
C SER A 122 -0.68 20.81 13.33
N VAL A 123 0.64 20.94 13.19
CA VAL A 123 1.39 20.50 12.01
C VAL A 123 2.32 19.29 12.26
N LEU A 124 2.55 18.89 13.52
CA LEU A 124 3.46 17.78 13.85
C LEU A 124 2.76 16.42 14.08
N PRO A 125 3.35 15.29 13.62
CA PRO A 125 2.87 13.94 13.91
C PRO A 125 2.78 13.65 15.42
N LYS A 126 1.80 12.83 15.83
CA LYS A 126 1.51 12.48 17.25
C LYS A 126 2.73 11.98 18.04
N THR A 127 3.76 11.44 17.38
CA THR A 127 4.98 10.92 17.99
C THR A 127 5.84 12.00 18.65
N GLU A 128 5.85 13.23 18.13
CA GLU A 128 6.62 14.34 18.74
C GLU A 128 5.88 15.02 19.90
N ARG A 129 4.57 14.74 20.09
CA ARG A 129 3.82 15.23 21.26
C ARG A 129 4.36 14.69 22.58
N LYS A 130 5.06 13.54 22.57
CA LYS A 130 5.69 12.97 23.78
C LYS A 130 7.02 13.63 24.13
N LEU A 131 7.74 14.21 23.18
CA LEU A 131 8.99 14.93 23.49
C LEU A 131 8.74 16.39 23.89
N ALA A 132 7.76 17.07 23.30
CA ALA A 132 7.38 18.43 23.71
C ALA A 132 6.76 18.44 25.13
N ASN A 133 5.92 17.46 25.47
CA ASN A 133 5.34 17.33 26.82
C ASN A 133 6.32 16.87 27.91
N SER A 134 7.57 16.55 27.56
CA SER A 134 8.61 16.21 28.56
C SER A 134 9.40 17.42 29.07
N ARG A 135 9.23 18.59 28.44
CA ARG A 135 9.94 19.82 28.83
C ARG A 135 9.11 20.83 29.63
N ASP A 136 7.77 20.71 29.65
CA ASP A 136 6.90 21.66 30.37
C ASP A 136 6.24 21.08 31.64
N ASN A 137 6.45 19.79 31.95
CA ASN A 137 5.88 19.13 33.14
C ASN A 137 6.58 19.47 34.47
N PHE A 138 7.39 20.53 34.51
CA PHE A 138 7.97 21.05 35.76
C PHE A 138 7.43 22.42 36.18
N ALA A 139 6.48 23.02 35.44
CA ALA A 139 6.00 24.37 35.73
C ALA A 139 4.48 24.57 35.54
N MET A 140 3.63 23.63 35.96
CA MET A 140 2.18 23.92 36.05
C MET A 140 1.40 23.13 37.10
N ALA A 141 2.07 22.64 38.13
CA ALA A 141 1.40 22.10 39.33
C ALA A 141 1.17 23.21 40.37
N ALA A 142 0.53 24.32 40.00
CA ALA A 142 0.18 25.40 40.93
C ALA A 142 -0.89 26.37 40.40
N ALA A 143 -1.92 25.95 39.65
CA ALA A 143 -3.02 26.86 39.29
C ALA A 143 -4.29 26.12 38.80
N LEU A 144 -4.83 25.19 39.61
CA LEU A 144 -6.20 24.72 39.40
C LEU A 144 -6.97 24.70 40.74
N ARG A 145 -7.40 25.90 41.15
CA ARG A 145 -8.62 26.11 41.94
C ARG A 145 -9.27 27.40 41.42
N LEU A 146 -10.59 27.34 41.25
CA LEU A 146 -11.53 28.36 40.72
C LEU A 146 -11.68 28.45 39.20
N SER A 147 -12.73 27.80 38.67
CA SER A 147 -13.89 28.48 38.04
C SER A 147 -14.76 27.45 37.30
N CYS A 148 -15.49 26.66 38.10
CA CYS A 148 -16.72 26.01 37.67
C CYS A 148 -17.85 27.05 37.77
N LEU A 149 -18.87 26.97 36.91
CA LEU A 149 -20.02 27.89 36.73
C LEU A 149 -19.77 29.05 35.75
N CYS A 150 -20.12 28.85 34.48
CA CYS A 150 -20.68 29.92 33.60
C CYS A 150 -21.15 29.48 32.20
N PHE A 151 -20.97 28.22 31.77
CA PHE A 151 -21.29 27.81 30.39
C PHE A 151 -22.67 27.16 30.17
N LEU A 152 -23.60 27.27 31.12
CA LEU A 152 -24.92 26.62 31.02
C LEU A 152 -26.10 27.55 30.68
N GLN A 153 -25.87 28.75 30.16
CA GLN A 153 -26.97 29.69 29.84
C GLN A 153 -27.01 30.28 28.43
N LEU A 154 -26.20 29.80 27.46
CA LEU A 154 -26.18 30.37 26.11
C LEU A 154 -26.77 29.48 25.00
N LEU A 155 -27.50 28.43 25.34
CA LEU A 155 -27.96 27.41 24.37
C LEU A 155 -29.48 27.37 24.14
N ILE A 156 -30.25 28.37 24.59
CA ILE A 156 -31.73 28.37 24.52
C ILE A 156 -32.32 29.40 23.54
N VAL A 157 -31.52 30.24 22.87
CA VAL A 157 -32.07 31.39 22.11
C VAL A 157 -32.03 31.25 20.57
N ILE A 158 -31.38 30.24 19.99
CA ILE A 158 -31.22 30.16 18.51
C ILE A 158 -32.08 29.06 17.84
N VAL A 159 -32.86 28.28 18.60
CA VAL A 159 -33.76 27.23 18.06
C VAL A 159 -35.14 27.78 17.65
N LEU A 160 -35.39 29.07 17.80
CA LEU A 160 -36.63 29.70 17.36
C LEU A 160 -36.28 30.93 16.56
N PHE A 161 -36.08 30.81 15.25
CA PHE A 161 -36.56 31.77 14.24
C PHE A 161 -36.21 31.27 12.82
N ILE A 162 -37.28 30.99 12.07
CA ILE A 162 -37.37 30.96 10.60
C ILE A 162 -37.07 29.60 9.93
N ASN A 163 -38.10 28.76 9.90
CA ASN A 163 -38.48 28.03 8.69
C ASN A 163 -39.40 28.95 7.86
N SER A 164 -39.14 29.12 6.55
CA SER A 164 -40.22 29.26 5.54
C SER A 164 -39.69 29.25 4.09
N SER A 165 -40.22 28.30 3.30
CA SER A 165 -40.53 28.33 1.84
C SER A 165 -39.37 28.36 0.82
N ALA A 166 -39.45 27.88 -0.43
CA ALA A 166 -40.20 26.88 -1.20
C ALA A 166 -39.72 26.97 -2.68
N ASP A 167 -39.46 25.83 -3.32
CA ASP A 167 -39.57 25.42 -4.74
C ASP A 167 -39.18 26.24 -6.02
N ASN A 168 -38.59 25.45 -6.95
CA ASN A 168 -38.79 25.33 -8.43
C ASN A 168 -37.98 26.11 -9.52
N SER A 169 -37.06 25.37 -10.17
CA SER A 169 -36.99 24.93 -11.59
C SER A 169 -36.75 25.85 -12.82
N ILE A 170 -36.07 25.24 -13.83
CA ILE A 170 -36.00 25.46 -15.31
C ILE A 170 -34.79 26.29 -15.81
N GLU A 171 -33.75 25.75 -16.51
CA GLU A 171 -33.59 25.18 -17.88
C GLU A 171 -33.44 26.24 -19.00
N GLU A 172 -32.28 26.29 -19.68
CA GLU A 172 -32.09 26.16 -21.16
C GLU A 172 -30.72 26.66 -21.64
N ALA A 173 -30.25 25.98 -22.69
CA ALA A 173 -28.97 26.12 -23.37
C ALA A 173 -29.17 26.70 -24.78
N GLU A 174 -28.14 27.33 -25.37
CA GLU A 174 -27.88 27.39 -26.83
C GLU A 174 -26.48 28.02 -27.04
N GLN A 175 -25.48 27.33 -27.60
CA GLN A 175 -25.24 26.92 -28.99
C GLN A 175 -24.40 27.95 -29.78
N PHE A 176 -23.14 27.59 -30.07
CA PHE A 176 -22.45 28.01 -31.29
C PHE A 176 -21.43 26.95 -31.71
N GLN A 177 -21.77 26.20 -32.76
CA GLN A 177 -20.84 25.43 -33.57
C GLN A 177 -20.34 26.30 -34.72
N SER A 178 -19.04 26.35 -34.99
CA SER A 178 -18.52 26.06 -36.33
C SER A 178 -17.01 25.81 -36.34
N LEU A 179 -16.64 24.61 -36.83
CA LEU A 179 -15.58 24.25 -37.79
C LEU A 179 -14.14 24.77 -37.53
N SER A 180 -13.04 24.02 -37.59
CA SER A 180 -12.68 22.62 -37.78
C SER A 180 -11.15 22.55 -37.67
N ASN A 181 -10.57 21.59 -36.95
CA ASN A 181 -9.51 20.72 -37.49
C ASN A 181 -9.06 19.67 -36.47
N SER A 182 -9.08 18.44 -36.98
CA SER A 182 -8.93 17.16 -36.31
C SER A 182 -7.50 16.85 -35.85
N THR A 183 -7.38 16.32 -34.63
CA THR A 183 -6.83 15.00 -34.26
C THR A 183 -6.31 15.05 -32.81
N MET A 184 -6.47 13.97 -32.04
CA MET A 184 -6.20 13.81 -30.58
C MET A 184 -7.23 14.30 -29.54
N ALA A 185 -8.27 15.05 -29.88
CA ALA A 185 -9.27 15.48 -28.87
C ALA A 185 -10.46 14.52 -28.67
N ASN A 186 -10.66 13.53 -29.56
CA ASN A 186 -11.77 12.57 -29.49
C ASN A 186 -11.47 11.30 -28.65
N ARG A 187 -10.62 11.39 -27.62
CA ARG A 187 -10.44 10.28 -26.64
C ARG A 187 -10.87 10.60 -25.21
N LEU A 188 -11.51 11.74 -24.96
CA LEU A 188 -11.88 12.14 -23.59
C LEU A 188 -13.36 12.52 -23.42
N SER A 189 -14.24 11.91 -24.20
CA SER A 189 -15.68 11.88 -23.90
C SER A 189 -16.19 10.44 -23.93
N GLY A 190 -15.84 9.69 -22.89
CA GLY A 190 -16.41 8.38 -22.62
C GLY A 190 -16.01 7.94 -21.20
N ASN A 191 -16.93 7.27 -20.51
CA ASN A 191 -16.73 6.57 -19.23
C ASN A 191 -15.49 5.64 -19.26
N ASP A 192 -14.29 6.18 -19.12
CA ASP A 192 -13.10 5.35 -18.90
C ASP A 192 -12.96 5.14 -17.39
N GLU A 193 -13.53 4.02 -16.92
CA GLU A 193 -13.08 3.38 -15.69
C GLU A 193 -11.55 3.37 -15.69
N LEU A 194 -10.91 3.71 -14.56
CA LEU A 194 -9.47 3.69 -14.37
C LEU A 194 -8.89 2.29 -14.66
N ARG A 195 -8.60 1.98 -15.93
CA ARG A 195 -7.94 0.75 -16.36
C ARG A 195 -6.45 0.88 -16.07
N HIS A 196 -5.99 0.21 -15.02
CA HIS A 196 -4.56 0.06 -14.78
C HIS A 196 -4.01 -0.99 -15.74
N GLU A 197 -2.95 -0.67 -16.50
CA GLU A 197 -2.39 -1.53 -17.58
C GLU A 197 -2.03 -2.96 -17.14
N HIS A 198 -1.82 -3.19 -15.85
CA HIS A 198 -1.38 -4.48 -15.29
C HIS A 198 -2.50 -5.24 -14.57
N ALA A 199 -3.62 -4.59 -14.28
CA ALA A 199 -4.80 -5.26 -13.76
C ALA A 199 -5.50 -5.97 -14.93
N VAL A 200 -5.92 -7.22 -14.73
CA VAL A 200 -6.68 -7.93 -15.75
C VAL A 200 -8.14 -7.48 -15.74
N ASP A 201 -8.78 -7.48 -16.91
CA ASP A 201 -10.19 -7.11 -17.04
C ASP A 201 -11.15 -8.15 -16.41
N ASP A 202 -10.80 -9.44 -16.48
CA ASP A 202 -11.57 -10.54 -15.92
C ASP A 202 -10.77 -11.29 -14.82
N PRO A 203 -10.86 -10.84 -13.55
CA PRO A 203 -10.24 -11.51 -12.42
C PRO A 203 -10.73 -12.96 -12.19
N GLU A 204 -11.98 -13.27 -12.59
CA GLU A 204 -12.57 -14.60 -12.41
C GLU A 204 -11.99 -15.62 -13.40
N ALA A 205 -11.59 -15.17 -14.60
CA ALA A 205 -10.82 -16.00 -15.53
C ALA A 205 -9.46 -16.41 -14.94
N ILE A 206 -8.79 -15.52 -14.21
CA ILE A 206 -7.52 -15.86 -13.53
C ILE A 206 -7.73 -16.88 -12.43
N ALA A 207 -8.75 -16.69 -11.59
CA ALA A 207 -9.11 -17.65 -10.55
C ALA A 207 -9.45 -19.04 -11.16
N SER A 208 -10.14 -19.07 -12.29
CA SER A 208 -10.46 -20.30 -13.03
C SER A 208 -9.21 -20.99 -13.60
N MET A 209 -8.23 -20.22 -14.10
CA MET A 209 -6.95 -20.77 -14.55
C MET A 209 -6.13 -21.36 -13.39
N VAL A 210 -6.14 -20.73 -12.22
CA VAL A 210 -5.50 -21.27 -11.01
C VAL A 210 -6.12 -22.61 -10.62
N ASP A 211 -7.44 -22.67 -10.57
CA ASP A 211 -8.17 -23.90 -10.27
C ASP A 211 -7.89 -25.02 -11.28
N MET A 212 -7.86 -24.70 -12.58
CA MET A 212 -7.48 -25.66 -13.63
C MET A 212 -6.06 -26.19 -13.45
N SER A 213 -5.09 -25.33 -13.12
CA SER A 213 -3.69 -25.73 -12.87
C SER A 213 -3.59 -26.68 -11.67
N ILE A 214 -4.29 -26.38 -10.58
CA ILE A 214 -4.36 -27.24 -9.39
C ILE A 214 -4.97 -28.60 -9.75
N ARG A 215 -6.08 -28.61 -10.50
CA ARG A 215 -6.74 -29.86 -10.92
C ARG A 215 -5.81 -30.73 -11.74
N ASN A 216 -5.13 -30.14 -12.73
CA ASN A 216 -4.20 -30.84 -13.60
C ASN A 216 -3.02 -31.45 -12.83
N SER A 217 -2.38 -30.69 -11.92
CA SER A 217 -1.31 -31.20 -11.07
C SER A 217 -1.80 -32.36 -10.18
N THR A 218 -2.98 -32.23 -9.58
CA THR A 218 -3.55 -33.28 -8.73
C THR A 218 -3.90 -34.55 -9.52
N GLU A 219 -4.49 -34.44 -10.72
CA GLU A 219 -4.80 -35.62 -11.54
C GLU A 219 -3.51 -36.31 -12.03
N ARG A 220 -2.48 -35.55 -12.43
CA ARG A 220 -1.16 -36.11 -12.76
C ARG A 220 -0.56 -36.91 -11.61
N ARG A 221 -0.68 -36.40 -10.39
CA ARG A 221 -0.25 -37.11 -9.18
C ARG A 221 -0.98 -38.44 -9.00
N LYS A 222 -2.31 -38.49 -9.20
CA LYS A 222 -3.09 -39.74 -9.07
C LYS A 222 -2.69 -40.82 -10.06
N LEU A 223 -2.13 -40.44 -11.21
CA LEU A 223 -1.71 -41.36 -12.27
C LEU A 223 -0.36 -42.06 -11.99
N GLY A 224 0.40 -41.70 -10.95
CA GLY A 224 1.73 -42.27 -10.71
C GLY A 224 2.09 -42.46 -9.23
N PHE A 225 2.25 -43.72 -8.82
CA PHE A 225 2.63 -44.17 -7.46
C PHE A 225 4.11 -43.87 -7.09
N PHE A 226 4.89 -43.25 -7.99
CA PHE A 226 6.30 -42.86 -7.78
C PHE A 226 6.64 -41.45 -8.34
N SER A 227 5.65 -40.58 -8.50
CA SER A 227 5.85 -39.24 -9.08
C SER A 227 6.28 -38.22 -8.01
N CYS A 228 7.24 -37.34 -8.34
CA CYS A 228 7.66 -36.22 -7.48
C CYS A 228 6.51 -35.23 -7.19
N THR A 229 5.42 -35.30 -7.95
CA THR A 229 4.31 -34.34 -7.87
C THR A 229 3.58 -34.44 -6.54
N THR A 230 3.45 -33.30 -5.88
CA THR A 230 2.78 -33.09 -4.61
C THR A 230 1.30 -32.74 -4.77
N GLY A 231 0.90 -32.26 -5.95
CA GLY A 231 -0.42 -31.65 -6.15
C GLY A 231 -0.40 -30.13 -6.04
N ASN A 232 0.74 -29.55 -5.67
CA ASN A 232 1.02 -28.12 -5.73
C ASN A 232 1.59 -27.79 -7.12
N PRO A 233 0.85 -27.12 -8.01
CA PRO A 233 1.32 -26.86 -9.38
C PRO A 233 2.56 -25.95 -9.45
N ILE A 234 2.78 -25.08 -8.47
CA ILE A 234 3.96 -24.21 -8.42
C ILE A 234 5.21 -25.06 -8.17
N ASP A 235 5.19 -25.83 -7.08
CA ASP A 235 6.31 -26.70 -6.70
C ASP A 235 6.56 -27.79 -7.75
N ASP A 236 5.50 -28.44 -8.23
CA ASP A 236 5.57 -29.52 -9.20
C ASP A 236 6.21 -29.06 -10.52
N CYS A 237 6.10 -27.76 -10.87
CA CYS A 237 6.64 -27.18 -12.09
C CYS A 237 8.18 -27.14 -12.11
N TRP A 238 8.82 -26.90 -10.96
CA TRP A 238 10.28 -26.75 -10.88
C TRP A 238 10.98 -27.73 -9.94
N ARG A 239 10.39 -28.14 -8.80
CA ARG A 239 11.03 -29.04 -7.82
C ARG A 239 11.22 -30.45 -8.37
N CYS A 240 10.38 -30.84 -9.33
CA CYS A 240 10.50 -32.12 -10.01
C CYS A 240 11.58 -32.16 -11.09
N ASP A 241 12.21 -31.02 -11.40
CA ASP A 241 13.44 -31.01 -12.16
C ASP A 241 14.61 -31.47 -11.27
N ARG A 242 15.14 -32.68 -11.51
CA ARG A 242 16.32 -33.21 -10.81
C ARG A 242 17.57 -32.34 -10.97
N HIS A 243 17.57 -31.44 -11.96
CA HIS A 243 18.66 -30.50 -12.24
C HIS A 243 18.25 -29.05 -11.98
N TRP A 244 17.28 -28.79 -11.09
CA TRP A 244 16.83 -27.43 -10.77
C TRP A 244 17.98 -26.49 -10.41
N GLN A 245 19.07 -26.99 -9.80
CA GLN A 245 20.25 -26.18 -9.46
C GLN A 245 20.92 -25.60 -10.71
N ARG A 246 20.90 -26.34 -11.83
CA ARG A 246 21.41 -25.88 -13.14
C ARG A 246 20.37 -25.04 -13.88
N ASN A 247 19.08 -25.27 -13.59
CA ASN A 247 17.94 -24.62 -14.22
C ASN A 247 17.22 -23.63 -13.28
N ARG A 248 17.95 -22.94 -12.39
CA ARG A 248 17.36 -22.09 -11.33
C ARG A 248 16.28 -21.14 -11.85
N ARG A 249 16.53 -20.54 -13.02
CA ARG A 249 15.67 -19.52 -13.63
C ARG A 249 14.34 -20.05 -14.15
N ARG A 250 14.20 -21.37 -14.33
CA ARG A 250 12.92 -22.04 -14.66
C ARG A 250 11.83 -21.76 -13.64
N LEU A 251 12.21 -21.47 -12.38
CA LEU A 251 11.28 -21.05 -11.34
C LEU A 251 10.36 -19.92 -11.80
N ALA A 252 10.88 -18.93 -12.55
CA ALA A 252 10.11 -17.77 -12.99
C ALA A 252 8.93 -18.11 -13.92
N ASP A 253 8.91 -19.30 -14.52
CA ASP A 253 7.82 -19.76 -15.38
C ASP A 253 6.75 -20.57 -14.61
N CYS A 254 6.92 -20.73 -13.30
CA CYS A 254 6.07 -21.59 -12.45
C CYS A 254 5.05 -20.84 -11.60
N SER A 255 5.09 -19.50 -11.60
CA SER A 255 4.10 -18.68 -10.90
C SER A 255 2.69 -18.87 -11.50
N ILE A 256 1.67 -18.79 -10.65
CA ILE A 256 0.26 -18.83 -11.06
C ILE A 256 -0.49 -17.62 -10.52
N GLY A 257 -1.75 -17.44 -10.90
CA GLY A 257 -2.59 -16.37 -10.38
C GLY A 257 -2.29 -15.00 -11.00
N PHE A 258 -2.52 -13.95 -10.22
CA PHE A 258 -2.34 -12.58 -10.70
C PHE A 258 -0.86 -12.23 -10.93
N GLY A 259 0.06 -12.72 -10.10
CA GLY A 259 1.51 -12.56 -10.25
C GLY A 259 2.18 -13.54 -11.21
N ARG A 260 1.44 -14.29 -12.03
CA ARG A 260 2.00 -15.29 -12.97
C ARG A 260 2.99 -14.74 -14.00
N ASN A 261 2.92 -13.43 -14.27
CA ASN A 261 3.79 -12.74 -15.22
C ASN A 261 5.01 -12.09 -14.55
N ALA A 262 5.21 -12.29 -13.24
CA ALA A 262 6.39 -11.80 -12.54
C ALA A 262 7.64 -12.59 -12.98
N ILE A 263 8.35 -12.10 -14.01
CA ILE A 263 9.53 -12.81 -14.55
C ILE A 263 10.80 -12.59 -13.73
N GLY A 264 10.78 -11.63 -12.79
CA GLY A 264 11.94 -11.31 -11.95
C GLY A 264 13.17 -10.95 -12.80
N GLY A 265 14.32 -11.50 -12.42
CA GLY A 265 15.58 -11.38 -13.14
C GLY A 265 15.90 -12.53 -14.09
N ARG A 266 14.90 -13.29 -14.58
CA ARG A 266 15.07 -14.49 -15.42
C ARG A 266 16.00 -14.24 -16.62
N ASP A 267 15.83 -13.11 -17.28
CA ASP A 267 16.55 -12.80 -18.51
C ASP A 267 17.89 -12.08 -18.24
N GLY A 268 18.25 -11.95 -16.96
CA GLY A 268 19.47 -11.35 -16.46
C GLY A 268 20.59 -12.35 -16.17
N ARG A 269 21.79 -11.82 -15.91
CA ARG A 269 22.92 -12.63 -15.41
C ARG A 269 22.74 -12.99 -13.94
N PHE A 270 23.44 -14.03 -13.50
CA PHE A 270 23.54 -14.32 -12.07
C PHE A 270 24.38 -13.25 -11.37
N TYR A 271 23.93 -12.85 -10.19
CA TYR A 271 24.72 -12.10 -9.22
C TYR A 271 24.86 -12.95 -7.96
N VAL A 272 26.10 -13.21 -7.53
CA VAL A 272 26.36 -14.00 -6.32
C VAL A 272 26.68 -13.06 -5.18
N VAL A 273 25.82 -13.01 -4.17
CA VAL A 273 26.09 -12.32 -2.90
C VAL A 273 27.16 -13.10 -2.15
N THR A 274 28.25 -12.43 -1.82
CA THR A 274 29.42 -12.98 -1.14
C THR A 274 29.67 -12.32 0.22
N ASP A 275 29.14 -11.12 0.41
CA ASP A 275 29.25 -10.29 1.62
C ASP A 275 27.84 -10.02 2.18
N SER A 276 27.65 -10.31 3.47
CA SER A 276 26.40 -10.09 4.20
C SER A 276 26.31 -8.70 4.84
N GLY A 277 27.34 -7.87 4.70
CA GLY A 277 27.39 -6.51 5.25
C GLY A 277 26.45 -5.53 4.53
N ASP A 278 26.02 -4.52 5.28
CA ASP A 278 25.15 -3.43 4.81
C ASP A 278 25.54 -2.09 5.45
N ASP A 279 26.85 -1.80 5.50
CA ASP A 279 27.40 -0.71 6.30
C ASP A 279 26.98 0.69 5.79
N ASP A 280 26.84 0.85 4.47
CA ASP A 280 26.51 2.12 3.81
C ASP A 280 25.30 1.94 2.87
N PRO A 281 24.10 2.40 3.26
CA PRO A 281 22.89 2.37 2.43
C PRO A 281 22.97 3.22 1.16
N VAL A 282 23.91 4.16 1.07
CA VAL A 282 24.14 5.02 -0.09
C VAL A 282 25.24 4.46 -0.99
N ASN A 283 26.29 3.84 -0.47
CA ASN A 283 27.38 3.31 -1.30
C ASN A 283 27.63 1.82 -1.04
N PRO A 284 26.69 0.94 -1.44
CA PRO A 284 26.82 -0.48 -1.18
C PRO A 284 27.99 -1.10 -1.96
N ARG A 285 28.78 -1.93 -1.29
CA ARG A 285 29.94 -2.60 -1.90
C ARG A 285 29.50 -3.69 -2.89
N PRO A 286 30.16 -3.85 -4.05
CA PRO A 286 29.99 -5.04 -4.88
C PRO A 286 30.19 -6.32 -4.08
N GLY A 287 29.35 -7.33 -4.34
CA GLY A 287 29.26 -8.56 -3.56
C GLY A 287 28.20 -8.54 -2.44
N THR A 288 27.67 -7.37 -2.06
CA THR A 288 26.54 -7.27 -1.11
C THR A 288 25.19 -7.45 -1.79
N LEU A 289 24.15 -7.77 -0.99
CA LEU A 289 22.77 -7.83 -1.45
C LEU A 289 22.25 -6.46 -1.91
N ARG A 290 22.52 -5.38 -1.14
CA ARG A 290 22.10 -4.03 -1.50
C ARG A 290 22.67 -3.58 -2.85
N HIS A 291 23.94 -3.86 -3.10
CA HIS A 291 24.53 -3.55 -4.40
C HIS A 291 23.83 -4.34 -5.53
N ALA A 292 23.46 -5.60 -5.30
CA ALA A 292 22.81 -6.43 -6.30
C ALA A 292 21.44 -5.89 -6.72
N VAL A 293 20.58 -5.57 -5.74
CA VAL A 293 19.17 -5.27 -6.00
C VAL A 293 18.94 -3.91 -6.66
N ILE A 294 19.88 -2.98 -6.54
CA ILE A 294 19.75 -1.64 -7.12
C ILE A 294 20.18 -1.57 -8.59
N GLN A 295 20.84 -2.58 -9.16
CA GLN A 295 21.36 -2.50 -10.53
C GLN A 295 20.25 -2.28 -11.57
N ASP A 296 20.55 -1.59 -12.67
CA ASP A 296 19.55 -1.31 -13.71
C ASP A 296 19.20 -2.54 -14.53
N GLU A 297 20.19 -3.37 -14.81
CA GLU A 297 20.00 -4.64 -15.53
C GLU A 297 19.23 -5.69 -14.72
N PRO A 298 18.47 -6.57 -15.40
CA PRO A 298 17.85 -7.72 -14.76
C PRO A 298 18.91 -8.59 -14.07
N LEU A 299 18.63 -9.07 -12.85
CA LEU A 299 19.55 -9.92 -12.12
C LEU A 299 18.86 -11.06 -11.38
N TRP A 300 19.41 -12.26 -11.56
CA TRP A 300 19.08 -13.42 -10.72
C TRP A 300 20.09 -13.52 -9.58
N ILE A 301 19.68 -13.05 -8.40
CA ILE A 301 20.53 -12.89 -7.22
C ILE A 301 20.51 -14.18 -6.41
N VAL A 302 21.67 -14.78 -6.20
CA VAL A 302 21.87 -15.99 -5.39
C VAL A 302 22.91 -15.72 -4.32
N PHE A 303 23.03 -16.62 -3.36
CA PHE A 303 23.94 -16.46 -2.21
C PHE A 303 25.01 -17.56 -2.22
N LYS A 304 26.25 -17.17 -1.91
CA LYS A 304 27.41 -18.08 -1.94
C LYS A 304 27.38 -19.14 -0.83
N ARG A 305 26.77 -18.81 0.30
CA ARG A 305 26.74 -19.57 1.55
C ARG A 305 25.57 -19.07 2.41
N ASP A 306 25.34 -19.72 3.53
CA ASP A 306 24.42 -19.25 4.56
C ASP A 306 24.82 -17.84 5.01
N MET A 307 23.82 -16.97 5.19
CA MET A 307 24.02 -15.56 5.54
C MET A 307 22.96 -15.07 6.51
N HIS A 308 23.41 -14.30 7.50
CA HIS A 308 22.56 -13.43 8.30
C HIS A 308 22.85 -11.99 7.89
N ILE A 309 21.87 -11.34 7.26
CA ILE A 309 21.96 -9.99 6.73
C ILE A 309 21.13 -9.08 7.63
N THR A 310 21.80 -8.13 8.28
CA THR A 310 21.15 -7.09 9.08
C THR A 310 21.25 -5.78 8.31
N LEU A 311 20.13 -5.37 7.72
CA LEU A 311 20.07 -4.15 6.93
C LEU A 311 20.01 -2.92 7.84
N LYS A 312 20.82 -1.92 7.54
CA LYS A 312 20.82 -0.63 8.28
C LYS A 312 19.59 0.22 7.99
N GLN A 313 19.07 0.10 6.77
CA GLN A 313 17.93 0.84 6.23
C GLN A 313 17.17 -0.06 5.24
N GLU A 314 15.95 0.33 4.87
CA GLU A 314 15.13 -0.42 3.91
C GLU A 314 15.92 -0.84 2.68
N LEU A 315 15.80 -2.11 2.28
CA LEU A 315 16.39 -2.63 1.06
C LEU A 315 15.48 -2.27 -0.12
N ILE A 316 15.67 -1.05 -0.63
CA ILE A 316 15.02 -0.57 -1.85
C ILE A 316 15.72 -1.20 -3.06
N MET A 317 14.93 -1.60 -4.05
CA MET A 317 15.41 -2.28 -5.26
C MET A 317 14.87 -1.68 -6.54
N ASN A 318 15.55 -1.98 -7.65
CA ASN A 318 15.09 -1.67 -9.00
C ASN A 318 14.27 -2.85 -9.58
N SER A 319 13.60 -2.64 -10.71
CA SER A 319 12.79 -3.65 -11.41
C SER A 319 13.62 -4.84 -11.90
N PHE A 320 12.94 -5.95 -12.24
CA PHE A 320 13.54 -7.16 -12.83
C PHE A 320 14.59 -7.83 -11.93
N LYS A 321 14.22 -8.08 -10.68
CA LYS A 321 15.10 -8.75 -9.71
C LYS A 321 14.46 -10.04 -9.22
N THR A 322 15.28 -11.08 -9.13
CA THR A 322 14.94 -12.29 -8.37
C THR A 322 15.93 -12.42 -7.23
N ILE A 323 15.45 -12.48 -6.00
CA ILE A 323 16.24 -12.92 -4.84
C ILE A 323 15.91 -14.39 -4.61
N ASP A 324 16.87 -15.28 -4.87
CA ASP A 324 16.73 -16.74 -4.81
C ASP A 324 17.72 -17.31 -3.79
N ALA A 325 17.20 -17.65 -2.61
CA ALA A 325 17.99 -18.23 -1.52
C ALA A 325 18.03 -19.77 -1.54
N ARG A 326 17.50 -20.45 -2.56
CA ARG A 326 17.51 -21.93 -2.57
C ARG A 326 18.92 -22.51 -2.45
N GLY A 327 19.06 -23.50 -1.57
CA GLY A 327 20.28 -24.29 -1.36
C GLY A 327 21.24 -23.71 -0.32
N VAL A 328 20.87 -22.60 0.33
CA VAL A 328 21.58 -22.01 1.47
C VAL A 328 20.56 -21.36 2.41
N ASN A 329 20.91 -21.20 3.68
CA ASN A 329 20.04 -20.56 4.66
C ASN A 329 20.33 -19.06 4.76
N VAL A 330 19.40 -18.24 4.26
CA VAL A 330 19.55 -16.77 4.24
C VAL A 330 18.49 -16.12 5.11
N HIS A 331 18.96 -15.43 6.14
CA HIS A 331 18.15 -14.63 7.05
C HIS A 331 18.33 -13.14 6.77
N ILE A 332 17.23 -12.41 6.59
CA ILE A 332 17.18 -10.95 6.64
C ILE A 332 16.49 -10.58 7.95
N ALA A 333 17.24 -10.06 8.91
CA ALA A 333 16.74 -9.90 10.27
C ALA A 333 17.44 -8.83 11.11
N ASN A 334 16.79 -8.46 12.21
CA ASN A 334 17.30 -7.59 13.29
C ASN A 334 17.54 -6.12 12.92
N GLY A 335 17.14 -5.69 11.72
CA GLY A 335 17.26 -4.33 11.21
C GLY A 335 16.07 -3.98 10.32
N ALA A 336 16.27 -3.13 9.32
CA ALA A 336 15.27 -2.94 8.29
C ALA A 336 15.12 -4.20 7.41
N CYS A 337 14.09 -4.21 6.57
CA CYS A 337 13.80 -5.31 5.64
C CYS A 337 13.49 -4.79 4.23
N ILE A 338 12.62 -5.45 3.47
CA ILE A 338 12.53 -5.28 2.03
C ILE A 338 11.46 -4.25 1.64
N THR A 339 11.81 -3.31 0.74
CA THR A 339 10.86 -2.34 0.20
C THR A 339 10.87 -2.36 -1.33
N ILE A 340 9.76 -2.81 -1.91
CA ILE A 340 9.49 -2.87 -3.35
C ILE A 340 8.62 -1.68 -3.72
N GLN A 341 9.23 -0.60 -4.20
CA GLN A 341 8.54 0.67 -4.41
C GLN A 341 8.66 1.15 -5.86
N PHE A 342 7.52 1.41 -6.51
CA PHE A 342 7.40 1.91 -7.88
C PHE A 342 8.19 1.10 -8.92
N VAL A 343 8.23 -0.22 -8.74
CA VAL A 343 8.97 -1.14 -9.61
C VAL A 343 8.09 -2.29 -10.07
N THR A 344 8.60 -3.06 -11.02
CA THR A 344 7.88 -4.22 -11.56
C THR A 344 8.79 -5.43 -11.73
N ASN A 345 8.19 -6.61 -11.85
CA ASN A 345 8.86 -7.87 -12.12
C ASN A 345 9.86 -8.22 -11.02
N ILE A 346 9.34 -8.51 -9.82
CA ILE A 346 10.15 -8.92 -8.67
C ILE A 346 9.73 -10.31 -8.21
N ILE A 347 10.72 -11.16 -7.94
CA ILE A 347 10.53 -12.46 -7.28
C ILE A 347 11.35 -12.47 -5.99
N ILE A 348 10.69 -12.73 -4.85
CA ILE A 348 11.33 -12.92 -3.54
C ILE A 348 11.11 -14.37 -3.13
N HIS A 349 12.20 -15.16 -3.09
CA HIS A 349 12.09 -16.60 -2.95
C HIS A 349 13.12 -17.24 -2.02
N GLY A 350 12.64 -18.06 -1.08
CA GLY A 350 13.47 -18.92 -0.24
C GLY A 350 14.06 -18.26 1.01
N LEU A 351 13.61 -17.06 1.39
CA LEU A 351 14.23 -16.29 2.49
C LEU A 351 13.58 -16.56 3.85
N HIS A 352 14.38 -16.49 4.90
CA HIS A 352 13.89 -16.26 6.26
C HIS A 352 13.90 -14.75 6.54
N ILE A 353 12.74 -14.14 6.82
CA ILE A 353 12.62 -12.70 7.10
C ILE A 353 11.93 -12.52 8.45
N HIS A 354 12.64 -11.99 9.43
CA HIS A 354 12.11 -11.91 10.79
C HIS A 354 12.81 -10.85 11.64
N ASP A 355 12.20 -10.46 12.76
CA ASP A 355 12.76 -9.43 13.67
C ASP A 355 13.08 -8.12 12.94
N CYS A 356 12.29 -7.76 11.93
CA CYS A 356 12.38 -6.47 11.25
C CYS A 356 12.01 -5.35 12.23
N LYS A 357 12.77 -4.25 12.19
CA LYS A 357 12.67 -3.15 13.15
C LYS A 357 12.46 -1.83 12.42
N PRO A 358 11.81 -0.85 13.08
CA PRO A 358 11.78 0.50 12.56
C PRO A 358 13.20 1.05 12.44
N THR A 359 13.52 1.66 11.30
CA THR A 359 14.81 2.34 11.11
C THR A 359 14.59 3.83 10.94
N GLY A 360 15.49 4.64 11.51
CA GLY A 360 15.39 6.10 11.47
C GLY A 360 15.69 6.68 10.09
N ASN A 361 15.58 8.00 9.98
CA ASN A 361 15.77 8.70 8.71
C ASN A 361 17.18 8.52 8.14
N ALA A 362 17.29 8.31 6.83
CA ALA A 362 18.57 8.18 6.16
C ALA A 362 18.46 8.45 4.64
N MET A 363 19.59 8.73 4.01
CA MET A 363 19.70 8.60 2.56
C MET A 363 19.83 7.12 2.19
N VAL A 364 19.06 6.67 1.20
CA VAL A 364 19.07 5.27 0.74
C VAL A 364 19.13 5.24 -0.78
N ARG A 365 20.04 4.42 -1.32
CA ARG A 365 20.18 4.21 -2.76
C ARG A 365 19.10 3.27 -3.29
N SER A 366 18.48 3.63 -4.40
CA SER A 366 17.46 2.83 -5.10
C SER A 366 17.88 2.39 -6.51
N SER A 367 18.84 3.09 -7.12
CA SER A 367 19.46 2.71 -8.41
C SER A 367 20.94 3.13 -8.44
N PRO A 368 21.73 2.76 -9.46
CA PRO A 368 23.12 3.19 -9.55
C PRO A 368 23.23 4.72 -9.66
N SER A 369 22.24 5.37 -10.25
CA SER A 369 22.18 6.82 -10.47
C SER A 369 21.36 7.59 -9.42
N HIS A 370 20.55 6.92 -8.59
CA HIS A 370 19.62 7.58 -7.68
C HIS A 370 19.70 7.06 -6.24
N TYR A 371 19.77 8.00 -5.29
CA TYR A 371 19.53 7.79 -3.88
C TYR A 371 18.71 8.97 -3.34
N GLY A 372 17.84 8.71 -2.37
CA GLY A 372 16.88 9.69 -1.86
C GLY A 372 16.76 9.66 -0.35
N TRP A 373 16.21 10.74 0.22
CA TRP A 373 15.91 10.80 1.64
C TRP A 373 14.73 9.88 1.97
N ARG A 374 14.93 9.03 2.98
CA ARG A 374 13.92 8.13 3.54
C ARG A 374 13.62 8.56 4.96
N THR A 375 12.33 8.66 5.25
CA THR A 375 11.81 8.81 6.61
C THR A 375 11.84 7.47 7.34
N MET A 376 11.42 7.47 8.59
CA MET A 376 11.30 6.27 9.39
C MET A 376 10.53 5.17 8.65
N ALA A 377 11.12 3.98 8.59
CA ALA A 377 10.44 2.77 8.11
C ALA A 377 9.70 2.13 9.28
N ASP A 378 8.52 1.56 9.03
CA ASP A 378 7.66 1.00 10.09
C ASP A 378 8.20 -0.33 10.62
N GLY A 379 8.97 -1.05 9.80
CA GLY A 379 9.56 -2.34 10.15
C GLY A 379 8.78 -3.55 9.64
N ASP A 380 8.11 -3.41 8.49
CA ASP A 380 7.52 -4.51 7.74
C ASP A 380 8.59 -5.48 7.21
N ALA A 381 8.26 -6.77 7.06
CA ALA A 381 9.18 -7.70 6.37
C ALA A 381 9.29 -7.42 4.86
N ILE A 382 8.16 -7.28 4.17
CA ILE A 382 8.10 -6.95 2.74
C ILE A 382 7.02 -5.88 2.51
N SER A 383 7.45 -4.66 2.19
CA SER A 383 6.56 -3.57 1.81
C SER A 383 6.51 -3.41 0.29
N ILE A 384 5.31 -3.40 -0.30
CA ILE A 384 5.03 -3.30 -1.74
C ILE A 384 4.20 -2.04 -1.99
N PHE A 385 4.80 -1.07 -2.68
CA PHE A 385 4.23 0.26 -2.85
C PHE A 385 4.15 0.62 -4.34
N GLY A 386 2.94 0.83 -4.86
CA GLY A 386 2.70 1.20 -6.27
C GLY A 386 3.45 0.32 -7.27
N SER A 387 3.52 -0.99 -7.01
CA SER A 387 4.34 -1.93 -7.78
C SER A 387 3.49 -3.03 -8.42
N SER A 388 4.00 -3.67 -9.47
CA SER A 388 3.24 -4.69 -10.22
C SER A 388 4.07 -5.88 -10.69
N HIS A 389 3.42 -7.02 -10.95
CA HIS A 389 4.08 -8.27 -11.34
C HIS A 389 5.08 -8.71 -10.26
N ILE A 390 4.54 -8.99 -9.07
CA ILE A 390 5.32 -9.37 -7.89
C ILE A 390 4.98 -10.80 -7.47
N TRP A 391 6.00 -11.58 -7.13
CA TRP A 391 5.83 -12.94 -6.62
C TRP A 391 6.64 -13.15 -5.34
N VAL A 392 5.94 -13.39 -4.23
CA VAL A 392 6.52 -13.70 -2.93
C VAL A 392 6.29 -15.18 -2.65
N ASP A 393 7.33 -15.99 -2.78
CA ASP A 393 7.21 -17.45 -2.79
C ASP A 393 8.17 -18.14 -1.84
N HIS A 394 7.72 -19.15 -1.08
CA HIS A 394 8.62 -19.96 -0.25
C HIS A 394 9.49 -19.13 0.72
N ASN A 395 8.91 -18.16 1.40
CA ASN A 395 9.59 -17.42 2.46
C ASN A 395 9.03 -17.83 3.82
N SER A 396 9.88 -17.79 4.85
CA SER A 396 9.48 -17.94 6.25
C SER A 396 9.47 -16.57 6.92
N LEU A 397 8.30 -16.07 7.30
CA LEU A 397 8.11 -14.71 7.82
C LEU A 397 7.56 -14.72 9.25
N SER A 398 8.17 -13.96 10.15
CA SER A 398 7.74 -13.91 11.57
C SER A 398 8.23 -12.68 12.33
N ASN A 399 7.59 -12.37 13.46
CA ASN A 399 8.08 -11.47 14.50
C ASN A 399 8.66 -10.10 14.03
N CYS A 400 8.02 -9.45 13.06
CA CYS A 400 8.39 -8.11 12.63
C CYS A 400 7.71 -7.03 13.50
N ALA A 401 8.19 -5.79 13.41
CA ALA A 401 7.70 -4.70 14.26
C ALA A 401 6.31 -4.19 13.87
N ASP A 402 6.00 -4.16 12.57
CA ASP A 402 4.67 -3.77 12.06
C ASP A 402 4.01 -4.93 11.31
N GLY A 403 3.98 -4.96 9.97
CA GLY A 403 3.41 -6.06 9.17
C GLY A 403 4.42 -7.11 8.69
N LEU A 404 3.95 -8.24 8.14
CA LEU A 404 4.84 -9.15 7.39
C LEU A 404 4.83 -8.83 5.89
N ILE A 405 3.65 -8.68 5.29
CA ILE A 405 3.52 -8.29 3.88
C ILE A 405 2.46 -7.20 3.73
N ASP A 406 2.91 -6.03 3.28
CA ASP A 406 2.04 -4.88 3.04
C ASP A 406 2.06 -4.51 1.56
N ALA A 407 0.89 -4.49 0.91
CA ALA A 407 0.75 -4.07 -0.49
C ALA A 407 -0.26 -2.94 -0.59
N ILE A 408 0.19 -1.76 -1.04
CA ILE A 408 -0.61 -0.53 -0.99
C ILE A 408 -0.40 0.33 -2.24
N MET A 409 -1.18 1.42 -2.34
CA MET A 409 -0.95 2.51 -3.30
C MET A 409 -1.03 2.09 -4.77
N GLY A 410 -2.06 1.33 -5.11
CA GLY A 410 -2.32 0.85 -6.47
C GLY A 410 -1.50 -0.38 -6.88
N SER A 411 -0.82 -1.03 -5.94
CA SER A 411 -0.09 -2.26 -6.24
C SER A 411 -1.04 -3.36 -6.75
N THR A 412 -0.63 -4.11 -7.78
CA THR A 412 -1.48 -5.12 -8.43
C THR A 412 -0.67 -6.22 -9.11
N ALA A 413 -1.32 -7.24 -9.67
CA ALA A 413 -0.65 -8.39 -10.29
C ALA A 413 0.35 -9.08 -9.33
N ILE A 414 -0.15 -9.50 -8.16
CA ILE A 414 0.67 -10.09 -7.08
C ILE A 414 0.25 -11.53 -6.82
N THR A 415 1.23 -12.42 -6.62
CA THR A 415 1.01 -13.75 -6.05
C THR A 415 1.84 -13.91 -4.79
N ILE A 416 1.22 -14.36 -3.71
CA ILE A 416 1.85 -14.72 -2.43
C ILE A 416 1.62 -16.21 -2.23
N SER A 417 2.66 -17.02 -2.39
CA SER A 417 2.53 -18.48 -2.37
C SER A 417 3.55 -19.24 -1.57
N ASN A 418 3.18 -20.43 -1.08
CA ASN A 418 4.10 -21.34 -0.40
C ASN A 418 4.87 -20.73 0.79
N ASN A 419 4.42 -19.61 1.37
CA ASN A 419 5.11 -18.98 2.48
C ASN A 419 4.65 -19.59 3.81
N TYR A 420 5.52 -19.54 4.81
CA TYR A 420 5.20 -19.93 6.18
C TYR A 420 5.20 -18.69 7.08
N PHE A 421 4.04 -18.39 7.67
CA PHE A 421 3.84 -17.25 8.55
C PHE A 421 3.67 -17.74 9.99
N THR A 422 4.38 -17.14 10.94
CA THR A 422 4.31 -17.49 12.37
C THR A 422 4.57 -16.29 13.28
N HIS A 423 4.15 -16.40 14.54
CA HIS A 423 4.47 -15.50 15.66
C HIS A 423 4.37 -14.01 15.30
N HIS A 424 3.18 -13.57 14.90
CA HIS A 424 2.99 -12.21 14.44
C HIS A 424 1.53 -11.73 14.50
N ASN A 425 1.32 -10.45 14.80
CA ASN A 425 -0.03 -9.90 14.95
C ASN A 425 -0.66 -9.55 13.59
N GLU A 426 -0.01 -8.67 12.83
CA GLU A 426 -0.58 -8.02 11.66
C GLU A 426 0.00 -8.60 10.36
N VAL A 427 -0.47 -9.78 9.95
CA VAL A 427 0.27 -10.61 8.97
C VAL A 427 0.34 -10.00 7.56
N ILE A 428 -0.79 -9.78 6.90
CA ILE A 428 -0.84 -9.30 5.50
C ILE A 428 -1.88 -8.18 5.36
N LEU A 429 -1.44 -6.98 4.98
CA LEU A 429 -2.31 -5.85 4.64
C LEU A 429 -2.34 -5.60 3.13
N LEU A 430 -3.53 -5.64 2.54
CA LEU A 430 -3.74 -5.38 1.11
C LEU A 430 -4.68 -4.17 0.95
N GLY A 431 -4.07 -3.01 0.69
CA GLY A 431 -4.69 -1.69 0.68
C GLY A 431 -4.69 -1.04 2.06
N HIS A 432 -4.21 0.20 2.17
CA HIS A 432 -3.96 0.87 3.45
C HIS A 432 -5.15 1.71 3.98
N SER A 433 -5.94 2.29 3.07
CA SER A 433 -6.98 3.26 3.41
C SER A 433 -8.30 2.99 2.70
N ASP A 434 -9.39 3.10 3.44
CA ASP A 434 -10.76 2.97 2.94
C ASP A 434 -11.10 4.08 1.92
N SER A 435 -10.46 5.25 2.02
CA SER A 435 -10.67 6.37 1.09
C SER A 435 -9.80 6.28 -0.18
N TYR A 436 -8.81 5.39 -0.21
CA TYR A 436 -7.88 5.29 -1.35
C TYR A 436 -8.45 4.41 -2.47
N VAL A 437 -9.42 4.95 -3.21
CA VAL A 437 -10.18 4.22 -4.25
C VAL A 437 -9.34 3.71 -5.42
N ARG A 438 -8.10 4.20 -5.59
CA ARG A 438 -7.18 3.66 -6.61
C ARG A 438 -6.78 2.21 -6.33
N ASP A 439 -6.90 1.74 -5.08
CA ASP A 439 -6.66 0.32 -4.74
C ASP A 439 -7.73 -0.63 -5.32
N LYS A 440 -8.80 -0.14 -5.98
CA LYS A 440 -9.75 -1.00 -6.73
C LYS A 440 -9.07 -1.82 -7.82
N VAL A 441 -7.94 -1.36 -8.34
CA VAL A 441 -7.14 -2.05 -9.36
C VAL A 441 -6.33 -3.22 -8.79
N MET A 442 -6.23 -3.33 -7.47
CA MET A 442 -5.43 -4.34 -6.78
C MET A 442 -5.99 -5.72 -7.02
N GLN A 443 -5.14 -6.64 -7.47
CA GLN A 443 -5.49 -8.03 -7.74
C GLN A 443 -4.39 -8.93 -7.17
N VAL A 444 -4.74 -9.79 -6.21
CA VAL A 444 -3.77 -10.62 -5.47
C VAL A 444 -4.26 -12.06 -5.34
N THR A 445 -3.37 -13.01 -5.62
CA THR A 445 -3.57 -14.45 -5.37
C THR A 445 -2.78 -14.84 -4.12
N ILE A 446 -3.46 -15.41 -3.13
CA ILE A 446 -2.87 -15.93 -1.90
C ILE A 446 -3.07 -17.45 -1.93
N ALA A 447 -2.00 -18.21 -2.18
CA ALA A 447 -2.13 -19.64 -2.46
C ALA A 447 -1.09 -20.53 -1.77
N PHE A 448 -1.51 -21.67 -1.24
CA PHE A 448 -0.61 -22.69 -0.67
C PHE A 448 0.26 -22.23 0.52
N ASN A 449 -0.09 -21.10 1.14
CA ASN A 449 0.63 -20.64 2.32
C ASN A 449 0.20 -21.45 3.55
N HIS A 450 1.10 -21.53 4.53
CA HIS A 450 0.78 -22.03 5.85
C HIS A 450 0.77 -20.85 6.85
N PHE A 451 -0.40 -20.59 7.42
CA PHE A 451 -0.62 -19.62 8.49
C PHE A 451 -0.59 -20.36 9.83
N GLY A 452 0.59 -20.31 10.45
CA GLY A 452 1.00 -21.16 11.56
C GLY A 452 0.80 -20.55 12.94
N GLU A 453 1.49 -21.14 13.92
CA GLU A 453 1.45 -20.77 15.33
C GLU A 453 1.66 -19.28 15.58
N GLY A 454 0.97 -18.74 16.59
CA GLY A 454 1.23 -17.40 17.13
C GLY A 454 0.76 -16.26 16.23
N LEU A 455 -0.07 -16.54 15.21
CA LEU A 455 -0.70 -15.52 14.40
C LEU A 455 -1.99 -14.99 15.04
N ILE A 456 -2.24 -13.69 14.94
CA ILE A 456 -3.43 -13.05 15.54
C ILE A 456 -4.49 -12.74 14.48
N GLN A 457 -4.13 -12.02 13.41
CA GLN A 457 -5.09 -11.49 12.42
C GLN A 457 -4.48 -11.14 11.05
N ARG A 458 -5.33 -10.67 10.12
CA ARG A 458 -4.96 -10.16 8.79
C ARG A 458 -4.31 -11.18 7.86
N MET A 459 -4.97 -12.31 7.59
CA MET A 459 -4.46 -13.39 6.73
C MET A 459 -5.37 -13.67 5.50
N PRO A 460 -5.66 -12.70 4.61
CA PRO A 460 -5.24 -11.29 4.62
C PRO A 460 -6.28 -10.33 5.24
N ARG A 461 -5.90 -9.06 5.41
CA ARG A 461 -6.85 -7.93 5.53
C ARG A 461 -6.87 -7.11 4.24
N CYS A 462 -8.03 -7.06 3.59
CA CYS A 462 -8.21 -6.51 2.25
C CYS A 462 -9.03 -5.22 2.20
N ARG A 463 -8.76 -4.38 1.20
CA ARG A 463 -9.58 -3.21 0.83
C ARG A 463 -9.73 -3.07 -0.67
N HIS A 464 -10.91 -2.62 -1.13
CA HIS A 464 -11.27 -2.31 -2.52
C HIS A 464 -11.15 -3.43 -3.56
N GLY A 465 -9.93 -3.94 -3.79
CA GLY A 465 -9.57 -4.81 -4.91
C GLY A 465 -10.15 -6.22 -4.87
N TYR A 466 -9.51 -7.10 -5.64
CA TYR A 466 -9.93 -8.47 -5.86
C TYR A 466 -8.89 -9.48 -5.34
N PHE A 467 -9.34 -10.41 -4.50
CA PHE A 467 -8.47 -11.30 -3.75
C PHE A 467 -8.92 -12.76 -3.92
N HIS A 468 -8.05 -13.60 -4.48
CA HIS A 468 -8.27 -15.04 -4.59
C HIS A 468 -7.44 -15.75 -3.51
N VAL A 469 -8.12 -16.26 -2.48
CA VAL A 469 -7.51 -16.95 -1.35
C VAL A 469 -7.76 -18.44 -1.53
N VAL A 470 -6.75 -19.21 -1.94
CA VAL A 470 -6.94 -20.58 -2.43
C VAL A 470 -5.97 -21.59 -1.84
N ASN A 471 -6.48 -22.70 -1.32
CA ASN A 471 -5.68 -23.83 -0.81
C ASN A 471 -4.60 -23.47 0.23
N ASN A 472 -4.86 -22.50 1.10
CA ASN A 472 -3.99 -22.19 2.24
C ASN A 472 -4.39 -23.04 3.46
N ASP A 473 -3.42 -23.30 4.33
CA ASP A 473 -3.65 -23.99 5.62
C ASP A 473 -3.58 -22.99 6.77
N TYR A 474 -4.70 -22.79 7.46
CA TYR A 474 -4.82 -21.94 8.63
C TYR A 474 -4.91 -22.80 9.86
N THR A 475 -3.81 -22.91 10.60
CA THR A 475 -3.72 -23.73 11.81
C THR A 475 -3.86 -22.90 13.08
N HIS A 476 -3.65 -21.58 13.01
CA HIS A 476 -3.80 -20.65 14.13
C HIS A 476 -4.30 -19.27 13.69
N TRP A 477 -5.17 -18.69 14.51
CA TRP A 477 -5.46 -17.26 14.59
C TRP A 477 -6.04 -16.97 15.98
N GLU A 478 -5.87 -15.76 16.49
CA GLU A 478 -6.44 -15.37 17.79
C GLU A 478 -7.69 -14.49 17.65
N MET A 479 -7.77 -13.66 16.61
CA MET A 479 -8.89 -12.75 16.40
C MET A 479 -9.76 -13.12 15.19
N TYR A 480 -9.16 -13.19 14.01
CA TYR A 480 -9.82 -13.61 12.77
C TYR A 480 -8.78 -14.03 11.73
N ALA A 481 -9.15 -14.83 10.73
CA ALA A 481 -8.25 -15.16 9.63
C ALA A 481 -8.34 -14.12 8.51
N ILE A 482 -9.49 -14.01 7.86
CA ILE A 482 -9.70 -13.14 6.70
C ILE A 482 -10.50 -11.90 7.11
N GLY A 483 -10.05 -10.71 6.73
CA GLY A 483 -10.79 -9.49 7.04
C GLY A 483 -10.75 -8.45 5.95
N GLY A 484 -11.49 -7.36 6.16
CA GLY A 484 -11.47 -6.24 5.23
C GLY A 484 -12.44 -5.12 5.52
N SER A 485 -12.22 -4.01 4.84
CA SER A 485 -13.04 -2.79 4.85
C SER A 485 -13.06 -2.16 3.45
N ALA A 486 -13.97 -1.23 3.18
CA ALA A 486 -14.14 -0.62 1.86
C ALA A 486 -14.37 -1.63 0.71
N ALA A 487 -15.33 -2.55 0.89
CA ALA A 487 -15.89 -3.39 -0.17
C ALA A 487 -14.92 -4.24 -1.03
N PRO A 488 -13.94 -4.96 -0.45
CA PRO A 488 -13.09 -5.86 -1.22
C PRO A 488 -13.90 -7.06 -1.72
N THR A 489 -13.50 -7.60 -2.87
CA THR A 489 -13.98 -8.91 -3.34
C THR A 489 -13.03 -10.00 -2.86
N ILE A 490 -13.52 -10.93 -2.04
CA ILE A 490 -12.72 -12.02 -1.47
C ILE A 490 -13.34 -13.36 -1.88
N ASN A 491 -12.59 -14.13 -2.66
CA ASN A 491 -12.95 -15.46 -3.10
C ASN A 491 -12.09 -16.49 -2.35
N SER A 492 -12.62 -17.04 -1.26
CA SER A 492 -12.03 -18.15 -0.51
C SER A 492 -12.40 -19.48 -1.15
N GLN A 493 -11.40 -20.30 -1.49
CA GLN A 493 -11.59 -21.57 -2.19
C GLN A 493 -10.64 -22.67 -1.69
N GLY A 494 -11.20 -23.80 -1.25
CA GLY A 494 -10.42 -24.99 -0.89
C GLY A 494 -9.43 -24.81 0.26
N ASN A 495 -9.54 -23.76 1.07
CA ASN A 495 -8.69 -23.53 2.23
C ASN A 495 -9.06 -24.47 3.37
N ARG A 496 -8.13 -24.68 4.30
CA ARG A 496 -8.38 -25.38 5.56
C ARG A 496 -8.30 -24.41 6.72
N TYR A 497 -9.37 -24.29 7.49
CA TYR A 497 -9.47 -23.42 8.66
C TYR A 497 -9.68 -24.25 9.93
N LEU A 498 -8.63 -24.38 10.74
CA LEU A 498 -8.71 -24.97 12.07
C LEU A 498 -8.91 -23.87 13.11
N ALA A 499 -10.16 -23.65 13.54
CA ALA A 499 -10.44 -22.60 14.50
C ALA A 499 -9.73 -22.81 15.85
N PRO A 500 -9.31 -21.72 16.52
CA PRO A 500 -8.75 -21.79 17.86
C PRO A 500 -9.77 -22.33 18.86
N VAL A 501 -9.33 -22.72 20.06
CA VAL A 501 -10.21 -23.20 21.13
C VAL A 501 -11.22 -22.12 21.57
N ASN A 502 -10.81 -20.84 21.53
CA ASN A 502 -11.64 -19.70 21.93
C ASN A 502 -12.98 -19.67 21.17
N PRO A 503 -14.14 -19.76 21.85
CA PRO A 503 -15.45 -19.75 21.22
C PRO A 503 -15.80 -18.41 20.53
N PHE A 504 -15.13 -17.32 20.88
CA PHE A 504 -15.35 -15.99 20.28
C PHE A 504 -14.52 -15.74 19.01
N ALA A 505 -13.63 -16.67 18.65
CA ALA A 505 -12.76 -16.57 17.49
C ALA A 505 -13.05 -17.68 16.44
N LYS A 506 -14.29 -18.20 16.43
CA LYS A 506 -14.72 -19.24 15.48
C LYS A 506 -15.04 -18.70 14.09
N GLU A 507 -15.41 -17.43 13.99
CA GLU A 507 -15.64 -16.82 12.69
C GLU A 507 -14.30 -16.59 11.97
N VAL A 508 -14.16 -17.16 10.78
CA VAL A 508 -13.00 -16.97 9.91
C VAL A 508 -12.91 -15.51 9.44
N THR A 509 -14.07 -14.88 9.25
CA THR A 509 -14.22 -13.59 8.58
C THR A 509 -14.43 -12.42 9.54
N LYS A 510 -13.78 -11.27 9.31
CA LYS A 510 -14.03 -10.01 10.04
C LYS A 510 -14.22 -8.83 9.11
N ARG A 511 -15.41 -8.23 9.12
CA ARG A 511 -15.66 -6.93 8.47
C ARG A 511 -15.31 -5.80 9.43
N VAL A 512 -14.57 -4.82 8.96
CA VAL A 512 -14.16 -3.64 9.72
C VAL A 512 -14.97 -2.43 9.25
N GLU A 513 -15.66 -1.77 10.18
CA GLU A 513 -16.43 -0.52 10.00
C GLU A 513 -17.56 -0.46 8.94
N PRO A 514 -18.40 -1.48 8.73
CA PRO A 514 -19.65 -1.25 8.02
C PRO A 514 -20.70 -0.66 8.96
N TRP A 515 -21.34 0.45 8.56
CA TRP A 515 -22.68 0.80 9.06
C TRP A 515 -23.56 -0.45 8.92
N GLU A 516 -24.38 -0.73 9.93
CA GLU A 516 -25.08 -2.00 10.07
C GLU A 516 -25.80 -2.41 8.76
N GLY A 517 -25.35 -3.50 8.13
CA GLY A 517 -25.92 -4.04 6.89
C GLY A 517 -25.25 -3.61 5.57
N SER A 518 -24.43 -2.56 5.54
CA SER A 518 -23.74 -2.08 4.32
C SER A 518 -22.74 -3.08 3.72
N TRP A 519 -22.21 -4.00 4.52
CA TRP A 519 -21.30 -5.04 4.03
C TRP A 519 -22.00 -6.17 3.27
N LYS A 520 -23.34 -6.28 3.34
CA LYS A 520 -24.08 -7.38 2.71
C LYS A 520 -23.93 -7.39 1.18
N GLN A 521 -23.63 -6.25 0.58
CA GLN A 521 -23.33 -6.12 -0.85
C GLN A 521 -21.89 -6.49 -1.23
N TRP A 522 -20.97 -6.64 -0.26
CA TRP A 522 -19.58 -7.00 -0.54
C TRP A 522 -19.49 -8.47 -0.95
N ASN A 523 -18.71 -8.77 -1.98
CA ASN A 523 -18.61 -10.12 -2.52
C ASN A 523 -17.58 -10.95 -1.76
N TRP A 524 -18.02 -11.62 -0.68
CA TRP A 524 -17.18 -12.52 0.11
C TRP A 524 -17.74 -13.93 -0.02
N ARG A 525 -16.96 -14.81 -0.63
CA ARG A 525 -17.38 -16.17 -1.02
C ARG A 525 -16.46 -17.21 -0.38
N SER A 526 -17.02 -18.36 -0.06
CA SER A 526 -16.32 -19.54 0.45
C SER A 526 -16.80 -20.76 -0.33
N VAL A 527 -15.89 -21.46 -1.01
CA VAL A 527 -16.20 -22.61 -1.87
C VAL A 527 -15.26 -23.77 -1.58
N GLY A 528 -15.80 -24.87 -1.04
CA GLY A 528 -15.05 -26.09 -0.69
C GLY A 528 -13.99 -25.92 0.38
N ASP A 529 -14.07 -24.86 1.17
CA ASP A 529 -13.27 -24.67 2.37
C ASP A 529 -13.61 -25.74 3.43
N LEU A 530 -12.61 -26.19 4.18
CA LEU A 530 -12.78 -27.08 5.33
C LEU A 530 -12.71 -26.32 6.62
N LEU A 531 -13.83 -26.37 7.31
CA LEU A 531 -14.05 -25.67 8.55
C LEU A 531 -13.98 -26.68 9.69
N LEU A 532 -12.94 -26.59 10.50
CA LEU A 532 -12.67 -27.50 11.62
C LEU A 532 -12.82 -26.78 12.95
N ASN A 533 -13.08 -27.55 14.01
CA ASN A 533 -13.22 -27.05 15.38
C ASN A 533 -14.25 -25.92 15.54
N GLY A 534 -15.36 -26.01 14.80
CA GLY A 534 -16.44 -25.01 14.84
C GLY A 534 -16.16 -23.74 14.04
N ALA A 535 -15.11 -23.70 13.22
CA ALA A 535 -14.89 -22.60 12.28
C ALA A 535 -16.14 -22.37 11.40
N TYR A 536 -16.43 -21.13 11.05
CA TYR A 536 -17.42 -20.82 10.03
C TYR A 536 -17.06 -19.57 9.23
N PHE A 537 -17.55 -19.51 7.99
CA PHE A 537 -17.35 -18.39 7.09
C PHE A 537 -18.70 -17.71 6.81
N THR A 538 -18.83 -16.44 7.18
CA THR A 538 -20.03 -15.65 6.84
C THR A 538 -19.86 -15.10 5.42
N ALA A 539 -20.66 -15.57 4.46
CA ALA A 539 -20.60 -15.09 3.07
C ALA A 539 -21.50 -13.86 2.83
N SER A 540 -21.24 -13.11 1.76
CA SER A 540 -22.05 -11.95 1.34
C SER A 540 -21.92 -11.65 -0.16
N GLY A 541 -22.77 -10.75 -0.66
CA GLY A 541 -22.79 -10.33 -2.05
C GLY A 541 -23.70 -11.17 -2.93
N ARG A 542 -23.72 -10.87 -4.24
CA ARG A 542 -24.56 -11.61 -5.20
C ARG A 542 -23.94 -12.98 -5.47
N ALA A 543 -24.80 -13.99 -5.64
CA ALA A 543 -24.39 -15.29 -6.16
C ALA A 543 -23.62 -15.10 -7.47
N ALA A 544 -22.53 -15.84 -7.63
CA ALA A 544 -21.59 -15.62 -8.71
C ALA A 544 -22.26 -15.80 -10.10
N PRO A 545 -21.83 -15.06 -11.13
CA PRO A 545 -22.22 -15.36 -12.52
C PRO A 545 -21.96 -16.84 -12.84
N GLY A 546 -22.76 -17.42 -13.74
CA GLY A 546 -22.72 -18.86 -14.06
C GLY A 546 -21.34 -19.42 -14.46
N SER A 547 -20.37 -18.57 -14.85
CA SER A 547 -18.98 -18.94 -15.10
C SER A 547 -18.22 -19.38 -13.84
N TYR A 548 -18.32 -18.63 -12.74
CA TYR A 548 -17.74 -19.02 -11.45
C TYR A 548 -18.52 -20.19 -10.83
N ALA A 549 -19.84 -20.25 -11.04
CA ALA A 549 -20.64 -21.41 -10.62
C ALA A 549 -20.24 -22.70 -11.36
N ARG A 550 -19.83 -22.62 -12.64
CA ARG A 550 -19.27 -23.76 -13.41
C ARG A 550 -17.84 -24.12 -13.00
N ALA A 551 -17.01 -23.12 -12.69
CA ALA A 551 -15.69 -23.35 -12.09
C ALA A 551 -15.83 -23.98 -10.69
N SER A 552 -16.86 -23.62 -9.92
CA SER A 552 -17.17 -24.21 -8.60
C SER A 552 -17.91 -25.55 -8.67
N SER A 553 -18.70 -25.82 -9.72
CA SER A 553 -19.49 -27.05 -9.87
C SER A 553 -18.63 -28.27 -10.16
N LEU A 554 -17.37 -28.07 -10.55
CA LEU A 554 -16.35 -29.09 -10.62
C LEU A 554 -15.55 -29.12 -9.30
N ALA A 555 -16.26 -29.15 -8.17
CA ALA A 555 -15.82 -29.30 -6.79
C ALA A 555 -14.35 -28.89 -6.48
N ALA A 556 -14.21 -27.79 -5.74
CA ALA A 556 -13.01 -27.57 -4.91
C ALA A 556 -12.63 -28.91 -4.23
N LYS A 557 -11.42 -29.40 -4.56
CA LYS A 557 -10.97 -30.74 -4.19
C LYS A 557 -10.78 -30.84 -2.68
N SER A 558 -10.90 -32.08 -2.18
CA SER A 558 -10.91 -32.39 -0.74
C SER A 558 -9.79 -31.66 -0.01
N SER A 559 -10.21 -30.69 0.77
CA SER A 559 -9.48 -30.00 1.83
C SER A 559 -8.65 -30.90 2.77
N SER A 560 -8.92 -32.21 2.77
CA SER A 560 -8.06 -33.22 3.40
C SER A 560 -6.64 -33.28 2.80
N MET A 561 -6.40 -32.73 1.61
CA MET A 561 -5.08 -32.70 0.96
C MET A 561 -4.27 -31.44 1.28
N ILE A 562 -4.87 -30.42 1.89
CA ILE A 562 -4.24 -29.11 2.09
C ILE A 562 -2.98 -29.24 2.94
N GLY A 563 -3.04 -29.94 4.08
CA GLY A 563 -1.86 -30.16 4.91
C GLY A 563 -0.70 -30.86 4.19
N MET A 564 -0.96 -31.58 3.09
CA MET A 564 0.10 -32.15 2.25
C MET A 564 0.62 -31.15 1.19
N ILE A 565 -0.28 -30.43 0.52
CA ILE A 565 0.09 -29.47 -0.54
C ILE A 565 0.86 -28.27 0.04
N THR A 566 0.61 -27.93 1.31
CA THR A 566 1.32 -26.87 2.05
C THR A 566 2.41 -27.40 2.97
N SER A 567 2.70 -28.71 2.95
CA SER A 567 3.68 -29.33 3.87
C SER A 567 5.10 -28.78 3.75
N ASN A 568 5.45 -28.24 2.57
CA ASN A 568 6.74 -27.64 2.29
C ASN A 568 6.72 -26.11 2.29
N ALA A 569 5.67 -25.48 2.82
CA ALA A 569 5.59 -24.03 2.92
C ALA A 569 6.74 -23.47 3.77
N GLY A 570 7.22 -22.29 3.41
CA GLY A 570 8.37 -21.63 4.02
C GLY A 570 9.63 -21.72 3.16
N ALA A 571 10.71 -21.16 3.69
CA ALA A 571 12.04 -21.20 3.10
C ALA A 571 12.55 -22.63 2.89
N LEU A 572 13.27 -22.81 1.78
CA LEU A 572 13.72 -24.11 1.31
C LEU A 572 15.15 -24.38 1.77
N SER A 573 15.29 -25.10 2.88
CA SER A 573 16.56 -25.56 3.44
C SER A 573 17.05 -26.87 2.83
#